data_AF-A0A7C2B6Q4-F1
#
_entry.id   AF-A0A7C2B6Q4-F1
#
_cell.length_a   1.000
_cell.length_b   1.000
_cell.length_c   1.000
_cell.angle_alpha   90.00
_cell.angle_beta   90.00
_cell.angle_gamma   90.00
#
_symmetry.space_group_name_H-M   'P 1'
#
loop_
_entity.id
_entity.type
_entity.pdbx_description
1 polymer ?
#
loop_
_entity_poly.entity_id
_entity_poly.type
_entity_poly.pdbx_seq_one_letter_code
_entity_poly.pdbx_strand_id
1 'polypeptide(L)'
;MEMILIGERLWLHFGGTWMEAPSGTMNELVAQAFLFEDRVLDDSGNTPTFELVGEETLDGERTQVWQAEFTQLGGRSTVWVGADDLPRRLVWEDNNGRVEVRYSRYNEPFGIQPPTS
;
A
#
# COMPACT_ATOMS: atom_id res chain seq x y z
N MET A 1 8.87 6.04 15.48
CA MET A 1 7.64 6.86 15.34
C MET A 1 6.51 5.88 15.23
N GLU A 2 5.51 6.02 16.07
CA GLU A 2 4.29 5.20 16.00
C GLU A 2 3.13 6.11 15.58
N MET A 3 2.13 5.51 14.94
CA MET A 3 1.00 6.21 14.39
C MET A 3 -0.27 5.41 14.62
N ILE A 4 -1.34 6.09 15.04
CA ILE A 4 -2.69 5.52 15.13
C ILE A 4 -3.60 6.40 14.28
N LEU A 5 -4.38 5.79 13.41
CA LEU A 5 -5.38 6.45 12.59
C LEU A 5 -6.74 5.79 12.83
N ILE A 6 -7.72 6.55 13.32
CA ILE A 6 -9.09 6.07 13.58
C ILE A 6 -10.07 7.10 13.04
N GLY A 7 -10.84 6.73 12.02
CA GLY A 7 -11.67 7.68 11.29
C GLY A 7 -10.81 8.83 10.77
N GLU A 8 -11.16 10.06 11.12
CA GLU A 8 -10.45 11.26 10.67
C GLU A 8 -9.29 11.71 11.58
N ARG A 9 -9.03 10.96 12.67
CA ARG A 9 -8.12 11.37 13.74
C ARG A 9 -6.80 10.62 13.65
N LEU A 10 -5.72 11.38 13.64
CA LEU A 10 -4.35 10.90 13.57
C LEU A 10 -3.64 11.19 14.90
N TRP A 11 -3.11 10.17 15.56
CA TRP A 11 -2.20 10.32 16.68
C TRP A 11 -0.80 9.89 16.29
N LEU A 12 0.20 10.68 16.70
CA LEU A 12 1.60 10.42 16.47
C LEU A 12 2.32 10.26 17.81
N HIS A 13 3.19 9.26 17.91
CA HIS A 13 4.06 9.06 19.06
C HIS A 13 5.47 9.54 18.76
N PHE A 14 5.89 10.57 19.50
CA PHE A 14 7.24 11.13 19.43
C PHE A 14 7.78 11.34 20.84
N GLY A 15 9.01 10.85 21.08
CA GLY A 15 9.71 11.11 22.35
C GLY A 15 8.97 10.60 23.59
N GLY A 16 8.19 9.53 23.48
CA GLY A 16 7.43 8.96 24.61
C GLY A 16 6.01 9.51 24.77
N THR A 17 5.63 10.53 24.01
CA THR A 17 4.33 11.20 24.14
C THR A 17 3.47 10.98 22.91
N TRP A 18 2.20 10.64 23.14
CA TRP A 18 1.17 10.66 22.10
C TRP A 18 0.60 12.06 21.93
N MET A 19 0.52 12.52 20.68
CA MET A 19 -0.09 13.79 20.33
C MET A 19 -1.07 13.58 19.19
N GLU A 20 -2.24 14.21 19.27
CA GLU A 20 -3.17 14.27 18.14
C GLU A 20 -2.67 15.30 17.12
N ALA A 21 -2.52 14.88 15.88
CA ALA A 21 -2.16 15.76 14.77
C ALA A 21 -3.35 16.65 14.40
N PRO A 22 -3.11 17.87 13.89
CA PRO A 22 -4.17 18.74 13.40
C PRO A 22 -5.05 18.06 12.35
N SER A 23 -6.34 18.38 12.35
CA SER A 23 -7.29 17.96 11.30
C SER A 23 -6.76 18.40 9.92
N GLY A 24 -6.68 17.48 8.96
CA GLY A 24 -6.17 17.72 7.60
C GLY A 24 -4.80 17.10 7.31
N THR A 25 -4.01 16.73 8.33
CA THR A 25 -2.74 16.00 8.15
C THR A 25 -2.95 14.57 7.63
N MET A 26 -4.18 14.05 7.69
CA MET A 26 -4.56 12.75 7.13
C MET A 26 -4.35 12.64 5.61
N ASN A 27 -4.75 13.65 4.84
CA ASN A 27 -4.83 13.50 3.39
C ASN A 27 -3.46 13.24 2.77
N GLU A 28 -2.38 13.74 3.38
CA GLU A 28 -1.01 13.52 2.90
C GLU A 28 -0.42 12.18 3.35
N LEU A 29 -0.80 11.68 4.53
CA LEU A 29 -0.28 10.43 5.12
C LEU A 29 -1.05 9.20 4.65
N VAL A 30 -2.38 9.30 4.55
CA VAL A 30 -3.25 8.25 4.01
C VAL A 30 -3.02 8.09 2.51
N ALA A 31 -2.89 9.20 1.76
CA ALA A 31 -2.47 9.12 0.37
C ALA A 31 -1.11 8.42 0.21
N GLN A 32 -0.22 8.48 1.21
CA GLN A 32 1.07 7.76 1.21
C GLN A 32 0.95 6.26 1.55
N ALA A 33 0.01 5.86 2.40
CA ALA A 33 -0.28 4.45 2.70
C ALA A 33 -1.07 3.75 1.58
N PHE A 34 -1.93 4.51 0.89
CA PHE A 34 -2.78 4.06 -0.21
C PHE A 34 -2.30 4.59 -1.58
N LEU A 35 -1.00 4.91 -1.74
CA LEU A 35 -0.40 5.51 -2.96
C LEU A 35 -0.77 4.83 -4.27
N PHE A 36 -1.26 3.60 -4.20
CA PHE A 36 -1.60 2.78 -5.34
C PHE A 36 -3.09 2.75 -5.70
N GLU A 37 -4.02 3.18 -4.83
CA GLU A 37 -5.43 3.26 -5.24
C GLU A 37 -5.67 4.50 -6.09
N ASP A 38 -5.39 5.71 -5.59
CA ASP A 38 -5.76 6.94 -6.32
C ASP A 38 -4.90 7.23 -7.56
N ARG A 39 -3.64 6.78 -7.61
CA ARG A 39 -2.77 7.01 -8.79
C ARG A 39 -2.90 5.96 -9.89
N VAL A 40 -3.34 4.74 -9.56
CA VAL A 40 -3.53 3.65 -10.54
C VAL A 40 -4.98 3.59 -11.03
N LEU A 41 -5.93 4.01 -10.18
CA LEU A 41 -7.35 4.07 -10.50
C LEU A 41 -7.80 5.46 -10.98
N ASP A 42 -6.85 6.35 -11.31
CA ASP A 42 -7.19 7.61 -11.98
C ASP A 42 -8.03 7.30 -13.23
N ASP A 43 -9.24 7.87 -13.24
CA ASP A 43 -10.35 7.66 -14.19
C ASP A 43 -10.03 8.26 -15.58
N SER A 44 -8.76 8.49 -15.88
CA SER A 44 -8.27 9.08 -17.13
C SER A 44 -8.27 8.12 -18.31
N GLY A 45 -8.88 6.93 -18.17
CA GLY A 45 -9.06 5.95 -19.24
C GLY A 45 -7.77 5.30 -19.73
N ASN A 46 -6.66 5.48 -18.99
CA ASN A 46 -5.35 4.98 -19.35
C ASN A 46 -4.81 4.01 -18.29
N THR A 47 -5.70 3.20 -17.71
CA THR A 47 -5.32 2.11 -16.81
C THR A 47 -4.41 1.15 -17.58
N PRO A 48 -3.14 1.01 -17.18
CA PRO A 48 -2.24 0.12 -17.89
C PRO A 48 -2.71 -1.32 -17.75
N THR A 49 -2.55 -2.09 -18.81
CA THR A 49 -2.90 -3.51 -18.80
C THR A 49 -1.86 -4.27 -18.02
N PHE A 50 -2.30 -5.04 -17.02
CA PHE A 50 -1.43 -5.98 -16.33
C PHE A 50 -1.29 -7.26 -17.15
N GLU A 51 -0.06 -7.70 -17.34
CA GLU A 51 0.29 -8.93 -18.04
C GLU A 51 0.82 -9.95 -17.06
N LEU A 52 0.40 -11.21 -17.20
CA LEU A 52 0.94 -12.32 -16.43
C LEU A 52 2.35 -12.62 -16.96
N VAL A 53 3.37 -12.37 -16.13
CA VAL A 53 4.77 -12.59 -16.51
C VAL A 53 5.30 -13.95 -16.04
N GLY A 54 4.61 -14.60 -15.10
CA GLY A 54 4.95 -15.94 -14.67
C GLY A 54 4.40 -16.29 -13.30
N GLU A 55 5.09 -17.20 -12.62
CA GLU A 55 4.77 -17.63 -11.27
C GLU A 55 6.03 -17.65 -10.42
N GLU A 56 5.88 -17.29 -9.14
CA GLU A 56 6.97 -17.31 -8.17
C GLU A 56 6.50 -17.91 -6.85
N THR A 57 7.42 -18.53 -6.10
CA THR A 57 7.14 -18.93 -4.72
C THR A 57 7.55 -17.79 -3.78
N LEU A 58 6.58 -17.23 -3.06
CA LEU A 58 6.77 -16.17 -2.08
C LEU A 58 6.40 -16.71 -0.70
N ASP A 59 7.35 -16.70 0.24
CA ASP A 59 7.16 -17.16 1.63
C ASP A 59 6.53 -18.57 1.74
N GLY A 60 6.83 -19.45 0.77
CA GLY A 60 6.33 -20.83 0.69
C GLY A 60 4.99 -20.99 -0.05
N GLU A 61 4.37 -19.90 -0.50
CA GLU A 61 3.14 -19.90 -1.29
C GLU A 61 3.45 -19.68 -2.78
N ARG A 62 2.80 -20.44 -3.67
CA ARG A 62 2.89 -20.17 -5.12
C ARG A 62 1.99 -18.99 -5.48
N THR A 63 2.56 -18.03 -6.19
CA THR A 63 1.89 -16.81 -6.60
C THR A 63 2.00 -16.61 -8.10
N GLN A 64 0.98 -16.01 -8.70
CA GLN A 64 1.04 -15.48 -10.06
C GLN A 64 1.66 -14.09 -10.02
N VAL A 65 2.59 -13.83 -10.94
CA VAL A 65 3.28 -12.54 -11.04
C VAL A 65 2.70 -11.76 -12.21
N TRP A 66 2.14 -10.61 -11.91
CA TRP A 66 1.53 -9.69 -12.87
C TRP A 66 2.33 -8.40 -12.93
N GLN A 67 2.53 -7.85 -14.12
CA GLN A 67 3.31 -6.63 -14.33
C GLN A 67 2.57 -5.64 -15.22
N ALA A 68 2.71 -4.35 -14.93
CA ALA A 68 2.23 -3.26 -15.79
C ALA A 68 3.25 -2.13 -15.85
N GLU A 69 3.44 -1.58 -17.05
CA GLU A 69 4.24 -0.38 -17.29
C GLU A 69 3.33 0.86 -17.27
N PHE A 70 3.71 1.87 -16.51
CA PHE A 70 2.99 3.12 -16.37
C PHE A 70 3.76 4.23 -17.08
N THR A 71 3.60 4.34 -18.39
CA THR A 71 4.37 5.27 -19.24
C THR A 71 4.26 6.73 -18.79
N GLN A 72 3.09 7.18 -18.32
CA GLN A 72 2.90 8.55 -17.85
C GLN A 72 3.61 8.85 -16.53
N LEU A 73 3.72 7.85 -15.66
CA LEU A 73 4.40 7.94 -14.38
C LEU A 73 5.88 7.59 -14.48
N GLY A 74 6.32 7.01 -15.60
CA GLY A 74 7.71 6.61 -15.84
C GLY A 74 8.17 5.48 -14.92
N GLY A 75 7.27 4.56 -14.58
CA GLY A 75 7.57 3.46 -13.66
C GLY A 75 6.79 2.19 -13.96
N ARG A 76 7.08 1.16 -13.19
CA ARG A 76 6.57 -0.19 -13.34
C ARG A 76 5.98 -0.69 -12.04
N SER A 77 4.82 -1.33 -12.12
CA SER A 77 4.23 -2.08 -11.02
C SER A 77 4.37 -3.58 -11.27
N THR A 78 4.77 -4.33 -10.24
CA THR A 78 4.74 -5.80 -10.22
C THR A 78 3.94 -6.26 -9.00
N VAL A 79 2.97 -7.14 -9.21
CA VAL A 79 2.07 -7.66 -8.17
C VAL A 79 2.14 -9.18 -8.15
N TRP A 80 2.33 -9.74 -6.96
CA TRP A 80 2.26 -11.17 -6.70
C TRP A 80 0.91 -11.50 -6.10
N VAL A 81 0.15 -12.35 -6.76
CA VAL A 81 -1.23 -12.71 -6.40
C VAL A 81 -1.25 -14.16 -5.96
N GLY A 82 -1.81 -14.42 -4.78
CA GLY A 82 -2.00 -15.76 -4.23
C GLY A 82 -3.11 -16.53 -4.95
N ALA A 83 -3.29 -17.80 -4.59
CA ALA A 83 -4.35 -18.65 -5.16
C ALA A 83 -5.77 -18.23 -4.75
N ASP A 84 -5.90 -17.33 -3.77
CA ASP A 84 -7.14 -16.73 -3.30
C ASP A 84 -7.47 -15.40 -3.98
N ASP A 85 -6.76 -15.08 -5.07
CA ASP A 85 -6.87 -13.84 -5.83
C ASP A 85 -6.55 -12.56 -5.02
N LEU A 86 -5.88 -12.70 -3.86
CA LEU A 86 -5.43 -11.57 -3.05
C LEU A 86 -3.93 -11.30 -3.26
N PRO A 87 -3.49 -10.04 -3.19
CA PRO A 87 -2.07 -9.73 -3.33
C PRO A 87 -1.23 -10.35 -2.20
N ARG A 88 0.08 -10.43 -2.38
CA ARG A 88 1.05 -10.82 -1.34
C ARG A 88 2.20 -9.84 -1.29
N ARG A 89 2.58 -9.34 -2.46
CA ARG A 89 3.58 -8.31 -2.64
C ARG A 89 3.17 -7.39 -3.77
N LEU A 90 3.45 -6.10 -3.61
CA LEU A 90 3.44 -5.11 -4.68
C LEU A 90 4.81 -4.43 -4.68
N VAL A 91 5.39 -4.27 -5.86
CA VAL A 91 6.63 -3.53 -6.06
C VAL A 91 6.37 -2.46 -7.10
N TRP A 92 6.70 -1.22 -6.75
CA TRP A 92 6.78 -0.10 -7.66
C TRP A 92 8.23 0.30 -7.86
N GLU A 93 8.64 0.46 -9.11
CA GLU A 93 9.99 0.86 -9.48
C GLU A 93 9.93 1.98 -10.52
N ASP A 94 10.62 3.09 -10.25
CA ASP A 94 10.80 4.20 -11.18
C ASP A 94 12.22 4.77 -11.07
N ASN A 95 12.49 5.88 -11.75
CA ASN A 95 13.80 6.54 -11.72
C ASN A 95 14.15 7.16 -10.34
N ASN A 96 13.16 7.34 -9.46
CA ASN A 96 13.32 7.89 -8.11
C ASN A 96 13.58 6.79 -7.07
N GLY A 97 13.28 5.53 -7.40
CA GLY A 97 13.65 4.38 -6.59
C GLY A 97 12.61 3.28 -6.60
N ARG A 98 12.65 2.47 -5.54
CA ARG A 98 11.83 1.27 -5.39
C ARG A 98 11.04 1.31 -4.10
N VAL A 99 9.74 1.08 -4.21
CA VAL A 99 8.83 0.90 -3.08
C VAL A 99 8.30 -0.52 -3.11
N GLU A 100 8.28 -1.20 -1.96
CA GLU A 100 7.71 -2.53 -1.81
C GLU A 100 6.67 -2.52 -0.69
N VAL A 101 5.51 -3.08 -0.97
CA VAL A 101 4.43 -3.33 -0.02
C VAL A 101 4.24 -4.84 0.11
N ARG A 102 4.18 -5.35 1.33
CA ARG A 102 3.85 -6.75 1.61
C ARG A 102 2.52 -6.82 2.33
N TYR A 103 1.65 -7.69 1.83
CA TYR A 103 0.34 -7.90 2.38
C TYR A 103 0.28 -9.25 3.08
N SER A 104 -0.31 -9.28 4.27
CA SER A 104 -0.45 -10.49 5.06
C SER A 104 -1.67 -10.35 5.99
N ARG A 105 -2.09 -11.47 6.60
CA ARG A 105 -3.16 -11.50 7.61
C ARG A 105 -4.49 -10.92 7.12
N TYR A 106 -4.88 -11.28 5.91
CA TYR A 106 -6.15 -10.87 5.32
C TYR A 106 -7.33 -11.24 6.21
N ASN A 107 -8.20 -10.25 6.44
CA ASN A 107 -9.40 -10.39 7.27
C ASN A 107 -9.12 -10.82 8.73
N GLU A 108 -7.86 -10.78 9.20
CA GLU A 108 -7.56 -11.02 10.62
C GLU A 108 -8.12 -9.84 11.43
N PRO A 109 -9.05 -10.08 12.37
CA PRO A 109 -9.59 -9.01 13.18
C PRO A 109 -8.47 -8.39 14.02
N PHE A 110 -8.34 -7.07 13.98
CA PHE A 110 -7.41 -6.34 14.81
C PHE A 110 -8.16 -5.30 15.65
N GLY A 111 -7.67 -5.09 16.88
CA GLY A 111 -8.16 -4.02 17.75
C GLY A 111 -7.35 -2.75 17.53
N ILE A 112 -8.04 -1.63 17.37
CA ILE A 112 -7.42 -0.30 17.37
C ILE A 112 -8.20 0.61 18.30
N GLN A 113 -7.48 1.33 19.17
CA GLN A 113 -8.04 2.25 20.13
C GLN A 113 -7.19 3.53 20.13
N PRO A 114 -7.77 4.70 20.45
CA PRO A 114 -6.99 5.90 20.70
C PRO A 114 -5.94 5.64 21.80
N PRO A 115 -4.79 6.34 21.79
CA PRO A 115 -3.82 6.22 22.85
C PRO A 115 -4.42 6.66 24.19
N THR A 116 -4.12 5.92 25.26
CA THR A 116 -4.46 6.32 26.63
C THR A 116 -3.46 7.36 27.12
N SER A 117 -3.96 8.35 27.84
CA SER A 117 -3.20 9.46 28.45
C SER A 117 -2.05 8.99 29.34
#